data_AF-A0A6J8C883-F1
#
_entry.id   AF-A0A6J8C883-F1
#
_cell.length_a   1.000
_cell.length_b   1.000
_cell.length_c   1.000
_cell.angle_alpha   90.00
_cell.angle_beta   90.00
_cell.angle_gamma   90.00
#
_symmetry.space_group_name_H-M   'P 1'
#
loop_
_entity.id
_entity.type
_entity.pdbx_description
1 polymer ?
#
loop_
_entity_poly.entity_id
_entity_poly.type
_entity_poly.pdbx_seq_one_letter_code
_entity_poly.pdbx_strand_id
1 'polypeptide(L)'
;MINFFIEFDACSNYTLMKYVDRRAVANELDFGNFYAISDDFLDSGWYRIQSDAGEYMPTEPPGSFRCGTWYPIWLNGTLPTNFGEEIVGEVCVQGFKNNCSETWNIDIKYCFGNYLVYNLVTSIAAKSGYCFGTEAVIATIGTTSKSMVTNTDNPINSIDPCTQYSLIQYQYRRAATRTLNFGKDIAIAISDDFLDNGWYRVEKSSCEKMPTSAPGPFHCGTWYPIWLNGQLPTTKGQKVRQTVCMQSFTQKCLYSWNVDIKLCDGHFFVYNLLMSKTALSGYCFGTSDICAEQDKDDDSEPQHDNSEKKKKSQSSNPAIIALVILSAVVVILFILLVVYCQKSKLLRINGNGISFAGRQNIIGNRPTVYNRETCSINFQSRTYNDSPPPYRSREPSVVSTGNIFGKRKLAPAEIFTVKDSH
;
A
#
# COMPACT_ATOMS: atom_id res chain seq x y z
N MET A 1 14.15 29.19 -37.51
CA MET A 1 13.71 28.97 -36.12
C MET A 1 14.12 27.57 -35.75
N ILE A 2 15.12 27.44 -34.87
CA ILE A 2 15.49 26.16 -34.28
C ILE A 2 14.54 26.00 -33.09
N ASN A 3 13.62 25.05 -33.18
CA ASN A 3 12.79 24.65 -32.04
C ASN A 3 13.72 23.99 -31.00
N PHE A 4 14.11 24.76 -29.99
CA PHE A 4 14.65 24.19 -28.75
C PHE A 4 13.46 23.53 -28.04
N PHE A 5 13.27 22.23 -28.27
CA PHE A 5 12.59 21.40 -27.29
C PHE A 5 13.52 21.37 -26.07
N ILE A 6 13.10 22.00 -24.96
CA ILE A 6 13.76 21.80 -23.68
C ILE A 6 13.39 20.38 -23.26
N GLU A 7 14.24 19.43 -23.60
CA GLU A 7 14.15 18.07 -23.10
C GLU A 7 14.50 18.13 -21.61
N PHE A 8 13.49 17.95 -20.75
CA PHE A 8 13.70 17.93 -19.31
C PHE A 8 14.45 16.65 -18.96
N ASP A 9 15.76 16.77 -18.70
CA ASP A 9 16.56 15.63 -18.28
C ASP A 9 16.05 15.08 -16.94
N ALA A 10 15.64 13.81 -16.94
CA ALA A 10 15.20 13.07 -15.76
C ALA A 10 16.22 13.11 -14.61
N CYS A 11 17.51 13.28 -14.92
CA CYS A 11 18.55 13.44 -13.91
C CYS A 11 18.51 14.77 -13.17
N SER A 12 17.80 15.77 -13.71
CA SER A 12 17.65 17.11 -13.13
C SER A 12 16.22 17.44 -12.70
N ASN A 13 15.23 16.71 -13.23
CA ASN A 13 13.81 16.91 -12.93
C ASN A 13 13.17 15.60 -12.45
N TYR A 14 13.21 15.38 -11.14
CA TYR A 14 12.65 14.21 -10.48
C TYR A 14 12.01 14.57 -9.14
N THR A 15 11.14 13.68 -8.65
CA THR A 15 10.54 13.77 -7.31
C THR A 15 11.30 12.87 -6.33
N LEU A 16 11.47 13.31 -5.08
CA LEU A 16 12.01 12.43 -4.04
C LEU A 16 10.93 11.44 -3.57
N MET A 17 11.27 10.15 -3.59
CA MET A 17 10.38 9.09 -3.14
C MET A 17 10.11 9.22 -1.63
N LYS A 18 8.87 8.98 -1.21
CA LYS A 18 8.45 9.07 0.19
C LYS A 18 8.54 7.71 0.89
N TYR A 19 8.66 7.72 2.22
CA TYR A 19 8.67 6.52 3.07
C TYR A 19 9.80 5.53 2.73
N VAL A 20 10.92 6.04 2.23
CA VAL A 20 12.07 5.26 1.75
C VAL A 20 12.76 4.44 2.85
N ASP A 21 12.63 4.86 4.10
CA ASP A 21 13.05 4.13 5.30
C ASP A 21 12.27 2.82 5.49
N ARG A 22 11.04 2.77 4.97
CA ARG A 22 10.12 1.63 5.11
C ARG A 22 10.03 0.74 3.86
N ARG A 23 10.62 1.16 2.74
CA ARG A 23 10.57 0.45 1.43
C ARG A 23 11.65 -0.62 1.23
N ALA A 24 12.54 -0.79 2.20
CA ALA A 24 13.61 -1.79 2.13
C ALA A 24 13.10 -3.23 2.20
N VAL A 25 13.76 -4.14 1.47
CA VAL A 25 13.39 -5.57 1.46
C VAL A 25 13.33 -6.16 2.87
N ALA A 26 14.25 -5.80 3.77
CA ALA A 26 14.24 -6.30 5.14
C ALA A 26 13.04 -5.85 5.99
N ASN A 27 12.31 -4.80 5.59
CA ASN A 27 11.12 -4.35 6.31
C ASN A 27 9.95 -5.29 6.05
N GLU A 28 9.67 -6.14 7.04
CA GLU A 28 8.48 -6.99 7.05
C GLU A 28 7.26 -6.21 7.50
N LEU A 29 6.12 -6.44 6.85
CA LEU A 29 4.86 -5.87 7.24
C LEU A 29 4.40 -6.48 8.57
N ASP A 30 4.27 -5.64 9.59
CA ASP A 30 3.65 -6.04 10.86
C ASP A 30 2.12 -6.04 10.73
N PHE A 31 1.51 -7.23 10.71
CA PHE A 31 0.04 -7.38 10.62
C PHE A 31 -0.74 -6.80 11.81
N GLY A 32 -0.05 -6.47 12.92
CA GLY A 32 -0.63 -5.75 14.07
C GLY A 32 -0.67 -4.23 13.90
N ASN A 33 0.07 -3.69 12.94
CA ASN A 33 0.14 -2.28 12.59
C ASN A 33 -0.37 -2.09 11.15
N PHE A 34 -1.46 -1.34 10.97
CA PHE A 34 -2.14 -1.22 9.67
C PHE A 34 -1.36 -0.45 8.58
N TYR A 35 -0.11 -0.08 8.84
CA TYR A 35 0.73 0.74 7.99
C TYR A 35 1.45 -0.09 6.91
N ALA A 36 0.73 -0.60 5.91
CA ALA A 36 1.31 -1.16 4.67
C ALA A 36 1.45 -0.17 3.50
N ILE A 37 2.66 0.14 3.06
CA ILE A 37 2.93 0.96 1.86
C ILE A 37 2.07 0.50 0.67
N SER A 38 1.44 1.46 -0.02
CA SER A 38 0.67 1.21 -1.23
C SER A 38 0.91 2.32 -2.25
N ASP A 39 1.29 1.93 -3.45
CA ASP A 39 1.61 2.78 -4.60
C ASP A 39 0.54 2.67 -5.70
N ASP A 40 -0.64 2.11 -5.39
CA ASP A 40 -1.83 2.09 -6.26
C ASP A 40 -2.32 3.49 -6.67
N PHE A 41 -1.67 4.51 -6.11
CA PHE A 41 -1.94 5.91 -6.33
C PHE A 41 -0.69 6.76 -6.56
N LEU A 42 0.49 6.14 -6.68
CA LEU A 42 1.71 6.87 -6.96
C LEU A 42 1.55 7.66 -8.27
N ASP A 43 1.80 8.97 -8.24
CA ASP A 43 1.77 9.78 -9.46
C ASP A 43 2.86 9.29 -10.40
N SER A 44 2.54 9.04 -11.66
CA SER A 44 3.54 8.58 -12.62
C SER A 44 4.61 9.66 -12.87
N GLY A 45 5.87 9.27 -12.96
CA GLY A 45 6.95 10.17 -13.29
C GLY A 45 8.31 9.72 -12.75
N TRP A 46 9.32 10.58 -12.92
CA TRP A 46 10.68 10.32 -12.50
C TRP A 46 10.85 10.49 -10.98
N TYR A 47 11.29 9.44 -10.31
CA TYR A 47 11.59 9.42 -8.89
C TYR A 47 13.06 9.14 -8.62
N ARG A 48 13.61 9.81 -7.60
CA ARG A 48 14.89 9.48 -6.99
C ARG A 48 14.67 8.95 -5.59
N ILE A 49 15.40 7.91 -5.25
CA ILE A 49 15.42 7.33 -3.91
C ILE A 49 16.67 7.83 -3.20
N GLN A 50 16.50 8.25 -1.96
CA GLN A 50 17.58 8.62 -1.05
C GLN A 50 17.33 7.93 0.28
N SER A 51 17.92 6.75 0.47
CA SER A 51 17.67 5.91 1.63
C SER A 51 18.96 5.34 2.19
N ASP A 52 19.09 5.33 3.51
CA ASP A 52 20.19 4.66 4.21
C ASP A 52 20.10 3.13 4.07
N ALA A 53 18.93 2.58 3.72
CA ALA A 53 18.73 1.16 3.40
C ALA A 53 19.24 0.75 2.01
N GLY A 54 19.68 1.71 1.20
CA GLY A 54 20.02 1.55 -0.21
C GLY A 54 18.99 2.20 -1.14
N GLU A 55 19.48 2.66 -2.29
CA GLU A 55 18.69 3.46 -3.24
C GLU A 55 18.13 2.64 -4.41
N TYR A 56 18.51 1.37 -4.51
CA TYR A 56 18.26 0.54 -5.68
C TYR A 56 17.06 -0.38 -5.50
N MET A 57 16.26 -0.51 -6.56
CA MET A 57 15.19 -1.51 -6.61
C MET A 57 15.80 -2.92 -6.60
N PRO A 58 15.30 -3.85 -5.76
CA PRO A 58 15.81 -5.22 -5.73
C PRO A 58 15.54 -5.91 -7.07
N THR A 59 16.54 -6.66 -7.55
CA THR A 59 16.47 -7.45 -8.79
C THR A 59 16.07 -8.90 -8.59
N GLU A 60 15.78 -9.26 -7.34
CA GLU A 60 15.36 -10.59 -6.90
C GLU A 60 14.05 -10.47 -6.15
N PRO A 61 13.17 -11.49 -6.22
CA PRO A 61 11.89 -11.45 -5.56
C PRO A 61 12.06 -11.35 -4.04
N PRO A 62 11.57 -10.29 -3.39
CA PRO A 62 11.78 -10.07 -1.97
C PRO A 62 10.94 -11.01 -1.08
N GLY A 63 9.92 -11.66 -1.64
CA GLY A 63 8.94 -12.46 -0.90
C GLY A 63 7.76 -11.63 -0.39
N SER A 64 6.62 -12.28 -0.11
CA SER A 64 5.41 -11.58 0.32
C SER A 64 5.64 -10.80 1.60
N PHE A 65 4.92 -9.69 1.77
CA PHE A 65 4.95 -8.85 2.98
C PHE A 65 6.28 -8.13 3.27
N ARG A 66 7.19 -8.04 2.29
CA ARG A 66 8.42 -7.23 2.40
C ARG A 66 8.20 -5.78 1.97
N CYS A 67 9.25 -4.96 2.08
CA CYS A 67 9.23 -3.56 1.66
C CYS A 67 8.12 -2.74 2.33
N GLY A 68 7.69 -3.18 3.51
CA GLY A 68 6.57 -2.59 4.24
C GLY A 68 5.24 -2.62 3.50
N THR A 69 5.03 -3.48 2.50
CA THR A 69 3.79 -3.57 1.69
C THR A 69 3.21 -5.00 1.69
N TRP A 70 1.96 -5.18 1.23
CA TRP A 70 1.38 -6.52 1.06
C TRP A 70 1.96 -7.23 -0.15
N TYR A 71 2.09 -6.51 -1.27
CA TYR A 71 2.54 -7.03 -2.55
C TYR A 71 3.74 -6.22 -3.07
N PRO A 72 4.96 -6.63 -2.72
CA PRO A 72 6.19 -5.97 -3.17
C PRO A 72 6.30 -5.89 -4.70
N ILE A 73 6.69 -4.73 -5.22
CA ILE A 73 7.06 -4.56 -6.63
C ILE A 73 8.58 -4.49 -6.71
N TRP A 74 9.18 -5.37 -7.52
CA TRP A 74 10.62 -5.53 -7.67
C TRP A 74 11.00 -5.57 -9.16
N LEU A 75 12.28 -5.38 -9.48
CA LEU A 75 12.75 -5.34 -10.88
C LEU A 75 13.08 -6.75 -11.36
N ASN A 76 12.39 -7.25 -12.38
CA ASN A 76 12.70 -8.52 -13.01
C ASN A 76 13.74 -8.34 -14.13
N GLY A 77 14.99 -8.09 -13.73
CA GLY A 77 16.07 -7.84 -14.68
C GLY A 77 17.28 -7.21 -14.01
N THR A 78 18.04 -6.44 -14.78
CA THR A 78 19.25 -5.77 -14.31
C THR A 78 19.09 -4.26 -14.35
N LEU A 79 19.79 -3.57 -13.45
CA LEU A 79 19.87 -2.11 -13.44
C LEU A 79 20.90 -1.62 -14.48
N PRO A 80 20.76 -0.40 -15.02
CA PRO A 80 21.77 0.17 -15.91
C PRO A 80 23.08 0.38 -15.14
N THR A 81 24.21 0.24 -15.85
CA THR A 81 25.55 0.28 -15.22
C THR A 81 26.45 1.36 -15.80
N ASN A 82 26.10 1.91 -16.97
CA ASN A 82 26.87 2.95 -17.63
C ASN A 82 26.25 4.34 -17.40
N PHE A 83 27.08 5.38 -17.26
CA PHE A 83 26.58 6.75 -17.10
C PHE A 83 25.76 7.21 -18.30
N GLY A 84 24.62 7.84 -18.01
CA GLY A 84 23.67 8.31 -19.02
C GLY A 84 22.84 7.20 -19.67
N GLU A 85 23.08 5.95 -19.32
CA GLU A 85 22.30 4.81 -19.82
C GLU A 85 20.88 4.88 -19.28
N GLU A 86 19.92 4.77 -20.18
CA GLU A 86 18.50 4.65 -19.90
C GLU A 86 18.02 3.32 -20.45
N ILE A 87 17.41 2.51 -19.58
CA ILE A 87 16.88 1.20 -19.94
C ILE A 87 15.40 1.13 -19.62
N VAL A 88 14.69 0.27 -20.35
CA VAL A 88 13.34 -0.16 -19.99
C VAL A 88 13.45 -1.42 -19.14
N GLY A 89 13.03 -1.34 -17.89
CA GLY A 89 13.02 -2.45 -16.94
C GLY A 89 11.61 -3.01 -16.75
N GLU A 90 11.45 -4.32 -16.84
CA GLU A 90 10.20 -4.98 -16.45
C GLU A 90 10.16 -5.14 -14.93
N VAL A 91 9.19 -4.50 -14.27
CA VAL A 91 8.93 -4.75 -12.85
C VAL A 91 7.89 -5.84 -12.69
N CYS A 92 7.95 -6.50 -11.54
CA CYS A 92 7.01 -7.54 -11.19
C CYS A 92 6.45 -7.42 -9.78
N VAL A 93 5.16 -7.73 -9.65
CA VAL A 93 4.44 -7.82 -8.38
C VAL A 93 4.65 -9.21 -7.77
N GLN A 94 5.15 -9.24 -6.53
CA GLN A 94 5.23 -10.42 -5.71
C GLN A 94 3.84 -10.80 -5.20
N GLY A 95 3.33 -11.96 -5.64
CA GLY A 95 2.11 -12.57 -5.11
C GLY A 95 2.37 -13.53 -3.94
N PHE A 96 1.30 -14.17 -3.44
CA PHE A 96 1.38 -15.16 -2.36
C PHE A 96 1.90 -16.54 -2.78
N LYS A 97 1.66 -16.91 -4.04
CA LYS A 97 2.00 -18.24 -4.59
C LYS A 97 2.97 -18.16 -5.76
N ASN A 98 3.11 -16.99 -6.35
CA ASN A 98 3.98 -16.70 -7.47
C ASN A 98 4.82 -15.50 -7.11
N ASN A 99 6.12 -15.57 -7.38
CA ASN A 99 7.07 -14.48 -7.16
C ASN A 99 6.90 -13.35 -8.17
N CYS A 100 6.13 -13.60 -9.23
CA CYS A 100 5.85 -12.62 -10.26
C CYS A 100 4.44 -12.81 -10.84
N SER A 101 3.43 -12.16 -10.24
CA SER A 101 2.02 -12.32 -10.61
C SER A 101 1.54 -11.34 -11.69
N GLU A 102 2.08 -10.13 -11.72
CA GLU A 102 1.73 -9.07 -12.67
C GLU A 102 2.99 -8.30 -13.03
N THR A 103 3.13 -7.88 -14.29
CA THR A 103 4.30 -7.15 -14.78
C THR A 103 3.92 -5.90 -15.57
N TRP A 104 4.82 -4.92 -15.58
CA TRP A 104 4.80 -3.79 -16.49
C TRP A 104 6.20 -3.21 -16.65
N ASN A 105 6.37 -2.28 -17.58
CA ASN A 105 7.65 -1.64 -17.86
C ASN A 105 7.76 -0.27 -17.19
N ILE A 106 8.97 0.06 -16.73
CA ILE A 106 9.36 1.39 -16.28
C ILE A 106 10.67 1.78 -16.95
N ASP A 107 10.94 3.07 -17.07
CA ASP A 107 12.25 3.57 -17.52
C ASP A 107 13.17 3.77 -16.32
N ILE A 108 14.44 3.43 -16.46
CA ILE A 108 15.46 3.55 -15.40
C ILE A 108 16.70 4.20 -16.01
N LYS A 109 17.13 5.33 -15.46
CA LYS A 109 18.26 6.10 -15.99
C LYS A 109 19.38 6.24 -14.96
N TYR A 110 20.62 5.98 -15.38
CA TYR A 110 21.80 6.17 -14.56
C TYR A 110 22.41 7.56 -14.73
N CYS A 111 22.34 8.37 -13.68
CA CYS A 111 22.69 9.77 -13.74
C CYS A 111 24.14 10.05 -13.36
N PHE A 112 24.67 11.14 -13.92
CA PHE A 112 25.91 11.74 -13.45
C PHE A 112 25.74 12.14 -11.98
N GLY A 113 26.62 11.65 -11.11
CA GLY A 113 26.47 11.76 -9.65
C GLY A 113 26.18 10.44 -8.94
N ASN A 114 26.23 9.31 -9.66
CA ASN A 114 26.13 7.94 -9.12
C ASN A 114 24.79 7.64 -8.42
N TYR A 115 23.68 8.01 -9.06
CA TYR A 115 22.34 7.63 -8.60
C TYR A 115 21.45 7.25 -9.76
N LEU A 116 20.45 6.43 -9.48
CA LEU A 116 19.41 6.05 -10.43
C LEU A 116 18.16 6.91 -10.23
N VAL A 117 17.49 7.19 -11.34
CA VAL A 117 16.11 7.69 -11.34
C VAL A 117 15.22 6.67 -12.04
N TYR A 118 13.99 6.54 -11.55
CA TYR A 118 13.02 5.54 -11.99
C TYR A 118 11.76 6.26 -12.46
N ASN A 119 11.34 6.05 -13.69
CA ASN A 119 10.06 6.53 -14.21
C ASN A 119 8.95 5.58 -13.73
N LEU A 120 8.56 5.73 -12.48
CA LEU A 120 7.58 4.87 -11.84
C LEU A 120 6.19 5.24 -12.34
N VAL A 121 5.34 4.24 -12.51
CA VAL A 121 3.93 4.43 -12.82
C VAL A 121 3.07 4.04 -11.62
N THR A 122 1.86 4.58 -11.55
CA THR A 122 0.85 4.12 -10.58
C THR A 122 0.77 2.60 -10.61
N SER A 123 0.77 1.97 -9.44
CA SER A 123 0.62 0.52 -9.42
C SER A 123 -0.78 0.13 -9.87
N ILE A 124 -0.83 -0.86 -10.75
CA ILE A 124 -2.08 -1.45 -11.23
C ILE A 124 -2.63 -2.51 -10.25
N ALA A 125 -1.79 -2.98 -9.32
CA ALA A 125 -2.13 -4.01 -8.35
C ALA A 125 -2.44 -3.39 -6.98
N ALA A 126 -3.63 -3.62 -6.42
CA ALA A 126 -4.01 -3.04 -5.14
C ALA A 126 -3.11 -3.47 -3.97
N LYS A 127 -2.75 -2.56 -3.07
CA LYS A 127 -1.90 -2.73 -1.89
C LYS A 127 -0.48 -3.18 -2.22
N SER A 128 0.02 -2.76 -3.38
CA SER A 128 1.39 -3.07 -3.80
C SER A 128 2.28 -1.85 -3.70
N GLY A 129 3.58 -2.04 -3.51
CA GLY A 129 4.51 -0.92 -3.35
C GLY A 129 5.88 -1.23 -3.91
N TYR A 130 6.50 -0.25 -4.56
CA TYR A 130 7.86 -0.34 -5.08
C TYR A 130 8.87 -0.46 -3.95
N CYS A 131 9.64 -1.55 -4.00
CA CYS A 131 10.74 -1.83 -3.11
C CYS A 131 11.97 -1.04 -3.50
N PHE A 132 12.70 -0.55 -2.49
CA PHE A 132 14.02 0.06 -2.68
C PHE A 132 14.90 -0.18 -1.47
N GLY A 133 16.14 -0.59 -1.73
CA GLY A 133 17.10 -0.95 -0.70
C GLY A 133 16.88 -2.37 -0.16
N THR A 134 17.93 -2.94 0.42
CA THR A 134 17.92 -4.30 0.95
C THR A 134 17.95 -4.35 2.47
N GLU A 135 18.61 -3.37 3.11
CA GLU A 135 18.90 -3.38 4.55
C GLU A 135 17.76 -2.78 5.38
N ALA A 136 17.52 -3.32 6.58
CA ALA A 136 16.61 -2.66 7.52
C ALA A 136 17.36 -1.48 8.15
N VAL A 137 16.83 -0.26 8.00
CA VAL A 137 17.32 0.86 8.81
C VAL A 137 16.84 0.61 10.24
N ILE A 138 17.70 0.02 11.08
CA ILE A 138 17.44 0.03 12.51
C ILE A 138 17.43 1.50 12.90
N ALA A 139 16.27 2.00 13.30
CA ALA A 139 16.12 3.27 13.99
C ALA A 139 16.81 3.16 15.36
N THR A 140 18.13 3.02 15.34
CA THR A 140 18.97 3.29 16.48
C THR A 140 18.70 4.76 16.78
N ILE A 141 18.29 5.06 18.00
CA ILE A 141 18.22 6.42 18.52
C ILE A 141 19.67 6.94 18.52
N GLY A 142 20.10 7.37 17.36
CA GLY A 142 21.45 7.71 16.98
C GLY A 142 21.29 8.90 16.05
N THR A 143 21.22 10.06 16.68
CA THR A 143 21.09 11.37 16.07
C THR A 143 22.26 11.59 15.10
N THR A 144 22.06 11.30 13.83
CA THR A 144 22.79 11.95 12.74
C THR A 144 21.79 12.30 11.65
N SER A 145 20.88 13.22 11.96
CA SER A 145 20.46 14.15 10.93
C SER A 145 21.73 14.86 10.43
N LYS A 146 22.09 14.66 9.17
CA LYS A 146 22.87 15.67 8.45
C LYS A 146 21.97 16.90 8.32
N SER A 147 21.82 17.62 9.41
CA SER A 147 21.26 18.95 9.44
C SER A 147 22.27 19.84 8.72
N MET A 148 21.83 20.42 7.61
CA MET A 148 22.52 21.52 6.98
C MET A 148 22.53 22.68 7.99
N VAL A 149 23.64 22.81 8.73
CA VAL A 149 23.85 23.94 9.63
C VAL A 149 24.05 25.18 8.77
N THR A 150 23.01 26.00 8.67
CA THR A 150 23.18 27.44 8.47
C THR A 150 22.96 28.12 9.81
N ASN A 151 24.07 28.50 10.45
CA ASN A 151 24.04 29.39 11.60
C ASN A 151 23.47 30.74 11.19
N THR A 152 22.32 31.10 11.74
CA THR A 152 22.01 32.46 12.19
C THR A 152 20.95 32.37 13.29
N ASP A 153 21.31 32.85 14.48
CA ASP A 153 20.39 33.03 15.60
C ASP A 153 19.18 33.87 15.18
N ASN A 154 18.00 33.27 15.18
CA ASN A 154 16.71 33.96 15.11
C ASN A 154 15.68 33.11 15.87
N PRO A 155 14.78 33.71 16.68
CA PRO A 155 13.84 32.95 17.49
C PRO A 155 12.94 32.12 16.57
N ILE A 156 12.68 30.86 16.95
CA ILE A 156 11.91 29.88 16.16
C ILE A 156 10.64 30.55 15.62
N ASN A 157 10.70 30.96 14.36
CA ASN A 157 9.53 31.37 13.60
C ASN A 157 8.64 30.13 13.52
N SER A 158 7.54 30.15 14.28
CA SER A 158 6.40 29.26 14.08
C SER A 158 6.02 29.33 12.60
N ILE A 159 6.45 28.35 11.82
CA ILE A 159 6.18 28.26 10.38
C ILE A 159 4.67 28.44 10.18
N ASP A 160 4.29 29.45 9.40
CA ASP A 160 2.87 29.70 9.13
C ASP A 160 2.34 28.59 8.20
N PRO A 161 1.33 27.80 8.64
CA PRO A 161 0.76 26.76 7.79
C PRO A 161 0.05 27.29 6.55
N CYS A 162 -0.15 28.61 6.41
CA CYS A 162 -0.64 29.24 5.20
C CYS A 162 0.42 29.40 4.11
N THR A 163 1.72 29.28 4.45
CA THR A 163 2.83 29.37 3.49
C THR A 163 3.56 28.04 3.31
N GLN A 164 3.45 27.12 4.28
CA GLN A 164 4.04 25.79 4.20
C GLN A 164 3.00 24.72 4.57
N TYR A 165 2.56 23.99 3.55
CA TYR A 165 1.61 22.88 3.66
C TYR A 165 1.87 21.85 2.56
N SER A 166 1.37 20.63 2.74
CA SER A 166 1.30 19.63 1.68
C SER A 166 -0.07 19.68 0.98
N LEU A 167 -0.15 19.25 -0.28
CA LEU A 167 -1.44 19.04 -0.93
C LEU A 167 -2.02 17.68 -0.54
N ILE A 168 -3.31 17.65 -0.20
CA ILE A 168 -4.00 16.37 -0.02
C ILE A 168 -4.40 15.80 -1.37
N GLN A 169 -4.01 14.55 -1.60
CA GLN A 169 -4.18 13.89 -2.90
C GLN A 169 -5.60 13.38 -3.13
N TYR A 170 -6.00 13.21 -4.38
CA TYR A 170 -7.32 12.67 -4.81
C TYR A 170 -8.53 13.42 -4.27
N GLN A 171 -8.44 14.75 -4.21
CA GLN A 171 -9.51 15.63 -3.73
C GLN A 171 -10.89 15.32 -4.34
N TYR A 172 -10.96 14.92 -5.61
CA TYR A 172 -12.21 14.57 -6.27
C TYR A 172 -12.85 13.29 -5.72
N ARG A 173 -12.03 12.30 -5.34
CA ARG A 173 -12.52 11.04 -4.73
C ARG A 173 -12.94 11.23 -3.28
N ARG A 174 -12.45 12.26 -2.61
CA ARG A 174 -12.75 12.59 -1.21
C ARG A 174 -14.09 13.30 -1.01
N ALA A 175 -14.81 13.61 -2.09
CA ALA A 175 -16.12 14.26 -2.04
C ALA A 175 -17.12 13.48 -1.17
N ALA A 176 -17.85 14.19 -0.31
CA ALA A 176 -18.87 13.59 0.55
C ALA A 176 -19.96 12.85 -0.24
N THR A 177 -20.16 13.19 -1.51
CA THR A 177 -21.13 12.54 -2.40
C THR A 177 -20.55 11.35 -3.18
N ARG A 178 -19.23 11.15 -3.17
CA ARG A 178 -18.59 10.02 -3.86
C ARG A 178 -18.67 8.74 -3.03
N THR A 179 -19.44 7.77 -3.49
CA THR A 179 -19.57 6.45 -2.84
C THR A 179 -18.75 5.39 -3.59
N LEU A 180 -18.06 4.50 -2.87
CA LEU A 180 -17.33 3.38 -3.46
C LEU A 180 -18.26 2.40 -4.19
N ASN A 181 -17.91 2.04 -5.43
CA ASN A 181 -18.55 0.95 -6.15
C ASN A 181 -17.82 -0.37 -5.88
N PHE A 182 -18.49 -1.32 -5.22
CA PHE A 182 -17.90 -2.58 -4.76
C PHE A 182 -17.36 -3.52 -5.86
N GLY A 183 -17.58 -3.21 -7.15
CA GLY A 183 -17.00 -3.96 -8.27
C GLY A 183 -15.83 -3.29 -8.98
N LYS A 184 -15.58 -1.99 -8.72
CA LYS A 184 -14.60 -1.18 -9.48
C LYS A 184 -13.66 -0.39 -8.59
N ASP A 185 -14.16 0.14 -7.47
CA ASP A 185 -13.44 1.15 -6.70
C ASP A 185 -12.78 0.58 -5.43
N ILE A 186 -12.98 -0.70 -5.08
CA ILE A 186 -12.43 -1.29 -3.84
C ILE A 186 -10.91 -1.25 -3.81
N ALA A 187 -10.29 -1.60 -4.94
CA ALA A 187 -8.84 -1.58 -5.12
C ALA A 187 -8.25 -0.17 -4.94
N ILE A 188 -9.04 0.85 -5.25
CA ILE A 188 -8.64 2.26 -5.25
C ILE A 188 -9.33 3.06 -4.13
N ALA A 189 -9.74 2.38 -3.05
CA ALA A 189 -10.31 3.04 -1.88
C ALA A 189 -9.23 3.87 -1.16
N ILE A 190 -9.58 5.13 -0.84
CA ILE A 190 -8.72 6.04 -0.09
C ILE A 190 -8.47 5.49 1.31
N SER A 191 -7.21 5.57 1.72
CA SER A 191 -6.73 5.14 3.03
C SER A 191 -5.67 6.12 3.54
N ASP A 192 -6.02 6.90 4.56
CA ASP A 192 -5.20 7.94 5.19
C ASP A 192 -4.47 7.42 6.45
N ASP A 193 -4.42 6.10 6.62
CA ASP A 193 -3.45 5.45 7.50
C ASP A 193 -2.00 5.61 6.99
N PHE A 194 -1.79 6.12 5.78
CA PHE A 194 -0.48 6.51 5.24
C PHE A 194 -0.24 8.01 5.20
N LEU A 195 -1.21 8.80 5.65
CA LEU A 195 -1.09 10.25 5.67
C LEU A 195 -0.10 10.66 6.75
N ASP A 196 0.96 11.40 6.39
CA ASP A 196 1.84 12.01 7.39
C ASP A 196 1.06 13.01 8.27
N ASN A 197 1.50 13.14 9.52
CA ASN A 197 0.95 14.19 10.37
C ASN A 197 1.44 15.55 9.87
N GLY A 198 0.54 16.51 9.68
CA GLY A 198 0.95 17.86 9.31
C GLY A 198 -0.14 18.68 8.66
N TRP A 199 0.27 19.83 8.14
CA TRP A 199 -0.62 20.79 7.50
C TRP A 199 -0.87 20.44 6.04
N TYR A 200 -2.15 20.27 5.69
CA TYR A 200 -2.61 19.95 4.36
C TYR A 200 -3.57 21.01 3.81
N ARG A 201 -3.49 21.23 2.50
CA ARG A 201 -4.43 22.03 1.72
C ARG A 201 -5.10 21.16 0.65
N VAL A 202 -6.36 21.43 0.40
CA VAL A 202 -7.07 20.95 -0.81
C VAL A 202 -6.91 22.00 -1.90
N GLU A 203 -6.45 21.61 -3.07
CA GLU A 203 -6.12 22.56 -4.15
C GLU A 203 -7.37 23.17 -4.80
N LYS A 204 -8.39 22.34 -5.07
CA LYS A 204 -9.65 22.78 -5.68
C LYS A 204 -10.54 23.45 -4.64
N SER A 205 -10.74 24.76 -4.78
CA SER A 205 -11.53 25.59 -3.84
C SER A 205 -12.97 25.09 -3.65
N SER A 206 -13.58 24.47 -4.67
CA SER A 206 -14.92 23.87 -4.53
C SER A 206 -14.96 22.68 -3.57
N CYS A 207 -13.81 22.07 -3.27
CA CYS A 207 -13.67 20.87 -2.46
C CYS A 207 -12.93 21.11 -1.14
N GLU A 208 -12.56 22.34 -0.86
CA GLU A 208 -11.67 22.66 0.26
C GLU A 208 -12.26 22.38 1.64
N LYS A 209 -13.58 22.29 1.73
CA LYS A 209 -14.30 22.19 3.00
C LYS A 209 -14.51 20.73 3.37
N MET A 210 -14.02 20.33 4.52
CA MET A 210 -14.42 19.09 5.15
C MET A 210 -15.92 19.14 5.50
N PRO A 211 -16.71 18.11 5.17
CA PRO A 211 -18.14 18.10 5.51
C PRO A 211 -18.34 18.16 7.02
N THR A 212 -19.27 19.03 7.45
CA THR A 212 -19.68 19.20 8.85
C THR A 212 -20.87 18.31 9.24
N SER A 213 -21.37 17.54 8.28
CA SER A 213 -22.42 16.54 8.46
C SER A 213 -21.86 15.17 8.14
N ALA A 214 -22.19 14.18 8.96
CA ALA A 214 -21.74 12.80 8.79
C ALA A 214 -22.15 12.23 7.41
N PRO A 215 -21.19 11.89 6.52
CA PRO A 215 -21.49 11.20 5.27
C PRO A 215 -21.92 9.76 5.54
N GLY A 216 -22.47 9.03 4.56
CA GLY A 216 -22.79 7.61 4.72
C GLY A 216 -21.53 6.73 4.81
N PRO A 217 -21.60 5.47 5.28
CA PRO A 217 -20.47 4.54 5.10
C PRO A 217 -20.16 4.37 3.61
N PHE A 218 -18.91 4.12 3.25
CA PHE A 218 -18.43 3.99 1.86
C PHE A 218 -18.38 5.30 1.05
N HIS A 219 -18.69 6.45 1.66
CA HIS A 219 -18.55 7.76 1.02
C HIS A 219 -17.11 8.28 1.05
N CYS A 220 -16.86 9.44 0.43
CA CYS A 220 -15.53 10.06 0.34
C CYS A 220 -14.47 9.14 -0.28
N GLY A 221 -14.91 8.20 -1.12
CA GLY A 221 -14.03 7.22 -1.76
C GLY A 221 -13.32 6.30 -0.79
N THR A 222 -13.82 6.10 0.43
CA THR A 222 -13.20 5.28 1.49
C THR A 222 -14.24 4.41 2.19
N TRP A 223 -13.84 3.39 2.96
CA TRP A 223 -14.78 2.54 3.70
C TRP A 223 -15.26 3.23 4.98
N TYR A 224 -14.36 3.94 5.66
CA TYR A 224 -14.59 4.61 6.94
C TYR A 224 -14.33 6.11 6.82
N PRO A 225 -15.33 6.89 6.39
CA PRO A 225 -15.18 8.33 6.20
C PRO A 225 -14.86 9.07 7.49
N ILE A 226 -13.93 10.02 7.40
CA ILE A 226 -13.58 10.94 8.49
C ILE A 226 -14.13 12.32 8.14
N TRP A 227 -15.01 12.85 8.99
CA TRP A 227 -15.72 14.11 8.76
C TRP A 227 -15.57 15.06 9.96
N LEU A 228 -15.84 16.35 9.75
CA LEU A 228 -15.67 17.37 10.77
C LEU A 228 -16.90 17.42 11.69
N ASN A 229 -16.78 16.95 12.92
CA ASN A 229 -17.84 17.12 13.92
C ASN A 229 -17.64 18.44 14.68
N GLY A 230 -17.76 19.54 13.94
CA GLY A 230 -17.46 20.88 14.42
C GLY A 230 -17.77 21.93 13.37
N GLN A 231 -17.20 23.13 13.56
CA GLN A 231 -17.40 24.26 12.65
C GLN A 231 -16.08 24.71 12.04
N LEU A 232 -16.11 25.07 10.76
CA LEU A 232 -14.94 25.66 10.10
C LEU A 232 -14.70 27.09 10.62
N PRO A 233 -13.44 27.57 10.67
CA PRO A 233 -13.16 28.96 10.98
C PRO A 233 -13.81 29.88 9.93
N THR A 234 -14.39 30.99 10.37
CA THR A 234 -15.10 31.94 9.50
C THR A 234 -14.33 33.25 9.31
N THR A 235 -13.37 33.53 10.20
CA THR A 235 -12.56 34.76 10.17
C THR A 235 -11.18 34.46 9.59
N LYS A 236 -10.68 35.34 8.71
CA LYS A 236 -9.33 35.23 8.14
C LYS A 236 -8.26 35.23 9.23
N GLY A 237 -7.21 34.42 9.06
CA GLY A 237 -6.14 34.21 10.02
C GLY A 237 -6.53 33.37 11.23
N GLN A 238 -7.82 33.07 11.43
CA GLN A 238 -8.30 32.33 12.59
C GLN A 238 -7.87 30.87 12.50
N LYS A 239 -7.16 30.41 13.54
CA LYS A 239 -6.90 28.99 13.80
C LYS A 239 -7.89 28.48 14.85
N VAL A 240 -8.63 27.43 14.53
CA VAL A 240 -9.55 26.73 15.44
C VAL A 240 -9.09 25.29 15.62
N ARG A 241 -9.39 24.72 16.79
CA ARG A 241 -9.22 23.29 17.05
C ARG A 241 -10.59 22.64 17.03
N GLN A 242 -10.77 21.61 16.22
CA GLN A 242 -12.06 20.95 16.01
C GLN A 242 -11.94 19.44 16.09
N THR A 243 -13.05 18.80 16.48
CA THR A 243 -13.15 17.34 16.51
C THR A 243 -13.51 16.81 15.13
N VAL A 244 -12.76 15.83 14.65
CA VAL A 244 -13.17 14.97 13.53
C VAL A 244 -13.67 13.64 14.06
N CYS A 245 -14.58 13.04 13.30
CA CYS A 245 -15.24 11.78 13.62
C CYS A 245 -15.04 10.80 12.48
N MET A 246 -14.57 9.60 12.80
CA MET A 246 -14.52 8.48 11.88
C MET A 246 -15.81 7.66 11.98
N GLN A 247 -16.48 7.50 10.85
CA GLN A 247 -17.71 6.73 10.74
C GLN A 247 -17.43 5.24 10.54
N SER A 248 -18.24 4.39 11.18
CA SER A 248 -18.32 2.95 10.92
C SER A 248 -19.62 2.60 10.19
N PHE A 249 -19.87 1.30 9.96
CA PHE A 249 -21.13 0.85 9.34
C PHE A 249 -22.37 1.09 10.21
N THR A 250 -22.20 1.26 11.53
CA THR A 250 -23.31 1.36 12.47
C THR A 250 -23.29 2.64 13.29
N GLN A 251 -22.14 3.30 13.41
CA GLN A 251 -21.97 4.49 14.24
C GLN A 251 -21.37 5.64 13.42
N LYS A 252 -21.99 6.82 13.51
CA LYS A 252 -21.54 8.04 12.80
C LYS A 252 -20.20 8.59 13.32
N CYS A 253 -19.81 8.22 14.54
CA CYS A 253 -18.55 8.62 15.16
C CYS A 253 -18.07 7.51 16.10
N LEU A 254 -17.42 6.49 15.54
CA LEU A 254 -16.85 5.39 16.31
C LEU A 254 -15.57 5.84 17.02
N TYR A 255 -14.70 6.56 16.30
CA TYR A 255 -13.50 7.18 16.85
C TYR A 255 -13.52 8.68 16.56
N SER A 256 -12.88 9.46 17.43
CA SER A 256 -12.73 10.90 17.25
C SER A 256 -11.39 11.38 17.77
N TRP A 257 -10.90 12.47 17.17
CA TRP A 257 -9.70 13.17 17.59
C TRP A 257 -9.78 14.64 17.17
N ASN A 258 -8.86 15.45 17.68
CA ASN A 258 -8.81 16.87 17.39
C ASN A 258 -7.80 17.19 16.29
N VAL A 259 -8.20 18.05 15.37
CA VAL A 259 -7.35 18.66 14.33
C VAL A 259 -7.36 20.17 14.48
N ASP A 260 -6.31 20.83 14.02
CA ASP A 260 -6.29 22.29 13.90
C ASP A 260 -6.66 22.70 12.47
N ILE A 261 -7.42 23.77 12.32
CA ILE A 261 -7.88 24.28 11.03
C ILE A 261 -7.65 25.78 11.01
N LYS A 262 -6.99 26.30 9.97
CA LYS A 262 -6.78 27.74 9.79
C LYS A 262 -7.39 28.21 8.48
N LEU A 263 -8.11 29.33 8.50
CA LEU A 263 -8.54 30.04 7.30
C LEU A 263 -7.47 31.08 6.92
N CYS A 264 -6.81 30.88 5.79
CA CYS A 264 -5.71 31.73 5.32
C CYS A 264 -6.23 32.98 4.58
N ASP A 265 -5.38 34.01 4.49
CA ASP A 265 -5.77 35.30 3.89
C ASP A 265 -6.18 35.20 2.42
N GLY A 266 -5.62 34.21 1.71
CA GLY A 266 -5.98 33.81 0.34
C GLY A 266 -7.31 33.04 0.21
N HIS A 267 -8.16 33.04 1.25
CA HIS A 267 -9.47 32.37 1.27
C HIS A 267 -9.42 30.86 1.03
N PHE A 268 -8.45 30.17 1.61
CA PHE A 268 -8.39 28.71 1.61
C PHE A 268 -8.15 28.19 3.03
N PHE A 269 -8.57 26.94 3.25
CA PHE A 269 -8.35 26.25 4.51
C PHE A 269 -7.07 25.41 4.47
N VAL A 270 -6.36 25.41 5.59
CA VAL A 270 -5.31 24.43 5.88
C VAL A 270 -5.69 23.64 7.13
N TYR A 271 -5.46 22.33 7.06
CA TYR A 271 -5.87 21.37 8.08
C TYR A 271 -4.64 20.65 8.62
N ASN A 272 -4.42 20.69 9.93
CA ASN A 272 -3.40 19.89 10.58
C ASN A 272 -3.97 18.48 10.80
N LEU A 273 -3.84 17.65 9.77
CA LEU A 273 -4.39 16.30 9.75
C LEU A 273 -3.44 15.33 10.44
N LEU A 274 -4.03 14.31 11.06
CA LEU A 274 -3.30 13.21 11.66
C LEU A 274 -3.51 11.95 10.85
N MET A 275 -2.48 11.14 10.74
CA MET A 275 -2.55 9.77 10.26
C MET A 275 -3.69 9.02 10.94
N SER A 276 -4.52 8.34 10.16
CA SER A 276 -5.54 7.46 10.74
C SER A 276 -4.91 6.17 11.26
N LYS A 277 -5.40 5.65 12.37
CA LYS A 277 -4.98 4.32 12.88
C LYS A 277 -5.79 3.16 12.29
N THR A 278 -6.76 3.47 11.43
CA THR A 278 -7.68 2.49 10.84
C THR A 278 -7.47 2.44 9.34
N ALA A 279 -7.13 1.26 8.81
CA ALA A 279 -7.07 1.05 7.37
C ALA A 279 -8.41 1.31 6.69
N LEU A 280 -8.36 1.76 5.44
CA LEU A 280 -9.50 2.13 4.61
C LEU A 280 -10.36 3.23 5.24
N SER A 281 -9.75 4.13 6.01
CA SER A 281 -10.38 5.34 6.49
C SER A 281 -9.76 6.56 5.82
N GLY A 282 -10.56 7.59 5.56
CA GLY A 282 -10.08 8.75 4.81
C GLY A 282 -10.82 10.03 5.15
N TYR A 283 -10.09 11.14 5.23
CA TYR A 283 -10.63 12.47 5.39
C TYR A 283 -11.43 12.89 4.17
N CYS A 284 -12.68 13.25 4.43
CA CYS A 284 -13.60 13.78 3.45
C CYS A 284 -13.32 15.24 3.15
N PHE A 285 -13.46 15.62 1.89
CA PHE A 285 -13.31 16.99 1.43
C PHE A 285 -14.26 17.25 0.27
N GLY A 286 -15.00 18.35 0.33
CA GLY A 286 -16.04 18.70 -0.63
C GLY A 286 -17.41 18.20 -0.21
N THR A 287 -18.38 19.11 -0.26
CA THR A 287 -19.76 18.86 0.16
C THR A 287 -20.75 18.82 -1.00
N SER A 288 -20.29 18.97 -2.24
CA SER A 288 -21.14 19.02 -3.44
C SER A 288 -20.59 18.16 -4.58
N ASP A 289 -21.47 17.81 -5.52
CA ASP A 289 -21.14 17.00 -6.70
C ASP A 289 -20.19 17.70 -7.68
N ILE A 290 -19.98 19.01 -7.53
CA ILE A 290 -19.00 19.80 -8.31
C ILE A 290 -17.56 19.31 -8.02
N CYS A 291 -17.37 18.57 -6.92
CA CYS A 291 -16.12 17.88 -6.63
C CYS A 291 -15.92 16.57 -7.40
N ALA A 292 -16.98 15.98 -7.97
CA ALA A 292 -16.98 14.63 -8.55
C ALA A 292 -16.88 14.59 -10.10
N GLU A 293 -16.87 15.74 -10.79
CA GLU A 293 -16.65 15.89 -12.25
C GLU A 293 -15.37 16.75 -12.47
N GLN A 294 -14.40 16.47 -13.36
CA GLN A 294 -14.28 15.62 -14.55
C GLN A 294 -12.83 15.08 -14.65
N ASP A 295 -12.66 13.77 -14.89
CA ASP A 295 -11.58 13.26 -15.76
C ASP A 295 -12.27 12.93 -17.09
N LYS A 296 -12.31 13.90 -17.98
CA LYS A 296 -12.47 13.67 -19.41
C LYS A 296 -11.48 14.60 -20.10
N ASP A 297 -10.70 13.99 -20.99
CA ASP A 297 -9.89 14.58 -22.05
C ASP A 297 -8.45 14.96 -21.67
N ASP A 298 -7.52 14.00 -21.88
CA ASP A 298 -6.30 14.27 -22.67
C ASP A 298 -5.81 13.00 -23.39
N ASP A 299 -6.66 12.49 -24.29
CA ASP A 299 -6.24 11.64 -25.41
C ASP A 299 -7.32 11.77 -26.48
N SER A 300 -7.11 12.69 -27.42
CA SER A 300 -7.96 12.81 -28.61
C SER A 300 -7.13 12.64 -29.87
N GLU A 301 -7.52 11.66 -30.69
CA GLU A 301 -7.33 11.73 -32.14
C GLU A 301 -8.65 11.27 -32.82
N PRO A 302 -9.06 11.88 -33.96
CA PRO A 302 -10.48 12.05 -34.27
C PRO A 302 -11.07 11.05 -35.28
N GLN A 303 -12.40 11.19 -35.42
CA GLN A 303 -13.31 10.70 -36.48
C GLN A 303 -14.05 9.39 -36.14
N HIS A 304 -15.36 9.21 -36.38
CA HIS A 304 -16.32 9.88 -37.26
C HIS A 304 -17.75 9.75 -36.67
N ASP A 305 -18.58 10.76 -36.94
CA ASP A 305 -20.01 10.86 -36.68
C ASP A 305 -20.86 9.67 -37.23
N ASN A 306 -21.74 9.09 -36.41
CA ASN A 306 -23.19 9.00 -36.70
C ASN A 306 -24.02 8.21 -35.66
N SER A 307 -25.16 8.81 -35.34
CA SER A 307 -26.46 8.20 -35.02
C SER A 307 -26.85 7.90 -33.56
N GLU A 308 -27.95 8.56 -33.17
CA GLU A 308 -28.81 8.35 -32.02
C GLU A 308 -29.10 6.87 -31.71
N LYS A 309 -28.96 6.46 -30.45
CA LYS A 309 -29.64 5.25 -29.93
C LYS A 309 -30.49 5.55 -28.71
N LYS A 310 -31.80 5.50 -28.98
CA LYS A 310 -32.93 5.41 -28.04
C LYS A 310 -32.61 4.58 -26.79
N LYS A 311 -32.88 5.13 -25.61
CA LYS A 311 -33.06 4.39 -24.35
C LYS A 311 -34.16 3.34 -24.56
N LYS A 312 -33.78 2.06 -24.61
CA LYS A 312 -34.71 0.93 -24.49
C LYS A 312 -34.82 0.59 -23.01
N SER A 313 -36.00 0.85 -22.44
CA SER A 313 -36.43 0.30 -21.15
C SER A 313 -36.30 -1.23 -21.20
N GLN A 314 -35.42 -1.78 -20.38
CA GLN A 314 -35.16 -3.22 -20.30
C GLN A 314 -36.22 -3.87 -19.41
N SER A 315 -37.21 -4.47 -20.06
CA SER A 315 -38.15 -5.41 -19.43
C SER A 315 -37.36 -6.50 -18.73
N SER A 316 -37.38 -6.50 -17.40
CA SER A 316 -36.62 -7.44 -16.58
C SER A 316 -37.33 -8.79 -16.57
N ASN A 317 -36.65 -9.81 -17.11
CA ASN A 317 -37.15 -11.18 -17.12
C ASN A 317 -37.42 -11.65 -15.66
N PRO A 318 -38.62 -12.14 -15.34
CA PRO A 318 -38.97 -12.56 -13.97
C PRO A 318 -38.03 -13.62 -13.39
N ALA A 319 -37.36 -14.41 -14.23
CA ALA A 319 -36.34 -15.37 -13.79
C ALA A 319 -35.07 -14.69 -13.24
N ILE A 320 -34.68 -13.54 -13.79
CA ILE A 320 -33.50 -12.78 -13.33
C ILE A 320 -33.80 -12.12 -11.98
N ILE A 321 -35.01 -11.55 -11.83
CA ILE A 321 -35.46 -10.99 -10.56
C ILE A 321 -35.49 -12.08 -9.48
N ALA A 322 -36.00 -13.27 -9.80
CA ALA A 322 -36.01 -14.39 -8.87
C ALA A 322 -34.59 -14.83 -8.45
N LEU A 323 -33.62 -14.84 -9.37
CA LEU A 323 -32.22 -15.17 -9.05
C LEU A 323 -31.54 -14.13 -8.15
N VAL A 324 -31.81 -12.84 -8.37
CA VAL A 324 -31.29 -11.75 -7.53
C VAL A 324 -31.92 -11.78 -6.14
N ILE A 325 -33.22 -12.07 -6.05
CA ILE A 325 -33.88 -12.23 -4.74
C ILE A 325 -33.34 -13.47 -4.02
N LEU A 326 -33.14 -14.59 -4.73
CA LEU A 326 -32.60 -15.81 -4.13
C LEU A 326 -31.15 -15.60 -3.61
N SER A 327 -30.31 -14.90 -4.37
CA SER A 327 -28.95 -14.58 -3.92
C SER A 327 -28.95 -13.64 -2.71
N ALA A 328 -29.83 -12.63 -2.68
CA ALA A 328 -30.00 -11.75 -1.53
C ALA A 328 -30.46 -12.50 -0.28
N VAL A 329 -31.40 -13.45 -0.42
CA VAL A 329 -31.87 -14.29 0.69
C VAL A 329 -30.75 -15.18 1.24
N VAL A 330 -29.92 -15.78 0.38
CA VAL A 330 -28.77 -16.59 0.82
C VAL A 330 -27.76 -15.75 1.60
N VAL A 331 -27.48 -14.53 1.14
CA VAL A 331 -26.57 -13.59 1.84
C VAL A 331 -27.15 -13.20 3.21
N ILE A 332 -28.44 -12.89 3.29
CA ILE A 332 -29.11 -12.55 4.56
C ILE A 332 -29.06 -13.73 5.53
N LEU A 333 -29.33 -14.95 5.07
CA LEU A 333 -29.24 -16.16 5.90
C LEU A 333 -27.81 -16.40 6.41
N PHE A 334 -26.80 -16.16 5.57
CA PHE A 334 -25.40 -16.25 5.98
C PHE A 334 -25.05 -15.22 7.05
N ILE A 335 -25.50 -13.97 6.91
CA ILE A 335 -25.30 -12.91 7.92
C ILE A 335 -25.97 -13.29 9.24
N LEU A 336 -27.21 -13.79 9.20
CA LEU A 336 -27.94 -14.24 10.39
C LEU A 336 -27.23 -15.40 11.11
N LEU A 337 -26.65 -16.34 10.35
CA LEU A 337 -25.85 -17.43 10.90
C LEU A 337 -24.56 -16.93 11.58
N VAL A 338 -23.87 -15.96 10.98
CA VAL A 338 -22.68 -15.34 11.59
C VAL A 338 -23.05 -14.62 12.88
N VAL A 339 -24.14 -13.84 12.89
CA VAL A 339 -24.63 -13.15 14.10
C VAL A 339 -25.05 -14.14 15.19
N TYR A 340 -25.73 -15.23 14.82
CA TYR A 340 -26.10 -16.31 15.74
C TYR A 340 -24.87 -16.98 16.36
N CYS A 341 -23.83 -17.26 15.56
CA CYS A 341 -22.54 -17.78 16.03
C CYS A 341 -21.79 -16.81 16.95
N GLN A 342 -21.90 -15.49 16.73
CA GLN A 342 -21.32 -14.51 17.65
C GLN A 342 -22.09 -14.44 18.98
N LYS A 343 -23.43 -14.52 18.93
CA LYS A 343 -24.28 -14.52 20.12
C LYS A 343 -24.10 -15.77 20.98
N SER A 344 -23.89 -16.94 20.37
CA SER A 344 -23.61 -18.19 21.09
C SER A 344 -22.23 -18.20 21.75
N LYS A 345 -21.23 -17.51 21.17
CA LYS A 345 -19.94 -17.25 21.82
C LYS A 345 -20.06 -16.33 23.03
N LEU A 346 -20.92 -15.29 22.98
CA LEU A 346 -21.17 -14.39 24.11
C LEU A 346 -21.91 -15.07 25.28
N LEU A 347 -22.85 -15.99 25.00
CA LEU A 347 -23.55 -16.75 26.04
C LEU A 347 -22.65 -17.80 26.74
N ARG A 348 -21.52 -18.21 26.12
CA ARG A 348 -20.52 -19.07 26.77
C ARG A 348 -19.55 -18.32 27.69
N ILE A 349 -19.40 -17.01 27.54
CA ILE A 349 -18.52 -16.20 28.40
C ILE A 349 -19.23 -15.86 29.73
N ASN A 350 -20.55 -15.72 29.73
CA ASN A 350 -21.34 -15.43 30.94
C ASN A 350 -21.75 -16.68 31.75
N GLY A 351 -21.35 -17.89 31.31
CA GLY A 351 -21.69 -19.15 31.98
C GLY A 351 -20.63 -19.71 32.95
N ASN A 352 -19.43 -19.11 32.99
CA ASN A 352 -18.39 -19.51 33.95
C ASN A 352 -18.50 -18.65 35.21
N GLY A 353 -19.37 -19.09 36.12
CA GLY A 353 -19.48 -18.54 37.46
C GLY A 353 -18.14 -18.62 38.20
N ILE A 354 -17.72 -17.47 38.72
CA ILE A 354 -16.66 -17.32 39.71
C ILE A 354 -17.14 -18.04 40.98
N SER A 355 -16.37 -19.03 41.46
CA SER A 355 -16.50 -19.52 42.84
C SER A 355 -15.12 -19.55 43.50
N PHE A 356 -15.02 -18.84 44.61
CA PHE A 356 -13.92 -18.91 45.58
C PHE A 356 -14.12 -20.13 46.48
N ALA A 357 -13.08 -20.94 46.68
CA ALA A 357 -12.64 -21.48 47.98
C ALA A 357 -11.54 -22.55 47.85
N GLY A 358 -10.49 -22.43 48.66
CA GLY A 358 -10.00 -23.54 49.50
C GLY A 358 -8.83 -24.42 49.01
N ARG A 359 -7.71 -24.34 49.74
CA ARG A 359 -6.51 -25.20 49.79
C ARG A 359 -6.77 -26.72 49.69
N GLN A 360 -5.88 -27.47 49.01
CA GLN A 360 -4.82 -28.34 49.62
C GLN A 360 -4.05 -29.18 48.56
N ASN A 361 -2.79 -29.47 48.87
CA ASN A 361 -1.85 -30.35 48.15
C ASN A 361 -2.34 -31.81 48.05
N ILE A 362 -1.90 -32.56 47.02
CA ILE A 362 -1.26 -33.90 47.08
C ILE A 362 -0.96 -34.45 45.67
N ILE A 363 0.08 -35.28 45.64
CA ILE A 363 0.85 -35.93 44.57
C ILE A 363 0.05 -36.95 43.71
N GLY A 364 0.39 -37.01 42.42
CA GLY A 364 0.52 -38.23 41.60
C GLY A 364 -0.74 -39.02 41.19
N ASN A 365 -1.10 -38.96 39.89
CA ASN A 365 -1.25 -40.10 38.96
C ASN A 365 -2.10 -39.72 37.72
N ARG A 366 -1.69 -40.22 36.56
CA ARG A 366 -2.54 -40.30 35.34
C ARG A 366 -3.76 -41.19 35.63
N PRO A 367 -4.89 -40.91 34.97
CA PRO A 367 -5.26 -41.79 33.87
C PRO A 367 -5.77 -41.06 32.62
N THR A 368 -5.70 -41.81 31.55
CA THR A 368 -6.04 -41.55 30.15
C THR A 368 -7.54 -41.50 29.85
N VAL A 369 -7.88 -40.63 28.89
CA VAL A 369 -8.99 -40.68 27.89
C VAL A 369 -10.42 -40.39 28.37
N TYR A 370 -10.98 -39.27 27.90
CA TYR A 370 -12.22 -39.26 27.11
C TYR A 370 -12.27 -38.04 26.18
N ASN A 371 -12.64 -38.29 24.93
CA ASN A 371 -12.72 -37.39 23.79
C ASN A 371 -13.61 -36.15 24.07
N ARG A 372 -13.17 -34.96 23.66
CA ARG A 372 -14.05 -33.80 23.43
C ARG A 372 -13.83 -33.27 22.02
N GLU A 373 -14.83 -33.52 21.18
CA GLU A 373 -14.99 -32.86 19.89
C GLU A 373 -15.26 -31.36 20.12
N THR A 374 -14.35 -30.53 19.64
CA THR A 374 -14.62 -29.12 19.36
C THR A 374 -15.04 -28.97 17.90
N CYS A 375 -16.11 -28.21 17.70
CA CYS A 375 -16.67 -27.85 16.40
C CYS A 375 -15.63 -27.04 15.58
N SER A 376 -14.90 -27.74 14.71
CA SER A 376 -14.15 -27.17 13.60
C SER A 376 -14.99 -27.31 12.33
N ILE A 377 -15.30 -26.19 11.68
CA ILE A 377 -15.88 -26.20 10.34
C ILE A 377 -14.74 -26.59 9.39
N ASN A 378 -14.77 -27.82 8.87
CA ASN A 378 -13.88 -28.27 7.81
C ASN A 378 -14.17 -27.50 6.52
N PHE A 379 -13.18 -26.74 6.03
CA PHE A 379 -13.04 -26.53 4.58
C PHE A 379 -12.45 -27.81 4.01
N GLN A 380 -13.21 -28.54 3.18
CA GLN A 380 -12.65 -29.61 2.37
C GLN A 380 -11.76 -28.99 1.28
N SER A 381 -10.47 -28.83 1.58
CA SER A 381 -9.44 -28.92 0.55
C SER A 381 -9.17 -30.40 0.29
N ARG A 382 -9.37 -30.86 -0.95
CA ARG A 382 -8.81 -32.14 -1.40
C ARG A 382 -7.28 -32.08 -1.24
N THR A 383 -6.75 -32.68 -0.19
CA THR A 383 -5.34 -33.02 -0.07
C THR A 383 -5.17 -34.44 -0.60
N TYR A 384 -4.48 -34.59 -1.73
CA TYR A 384 -3.92 -35.87 -2.14
C TYR A 384 -2.70 -36.12 -1.25
N ASN A 385 -2.79 -37.07 -0.32
CA ASN A 385 -1.65 -37.53 0.47
C ASN A 385 -0.87 -38.52 -0.39
N ASP A 386 0.25 -38.08 -0.96
CA ASP A 386 1.37 -38.97 -1.25
C ASP A 386 2.57 -38.52 -0.43
N SER A 387 3.03 -39.38 0.47
CA SER A 387 4.32 -39.22 1.14
C SER A 387 5.43 -39.40 0.09
N PRO A 388 6.52 -38.62 0.13
CA PRO A 388 7.64 -38.83 -0.77
C PRO A 388 8.37 -40.14 -0.42
N PRO A 389 8.81 -40.95 -1.40
CA PRO A 389 9.66 -42.11 -1.13
C PRO A 389 11.08 -41.66 -0.72
N PRO A 390 11.85 -42.51 -0.02
CA PRO A 390 13.20 -42.17 0.40
C PRO A 390 14.11 -41.94 -0.82
N TYR A 391 14.88 -40.86 -0.76
CA TYR A 391 15.91 -40.51 -1.74
C TYR A 391 16.95 -41.65 -1.82
N ARG A 392 16.93 -42.40 -2.93
CA ARG A 392 17.94 -43.40 -3.26
C ARG A 392 19.03 -42.68 -4.05
N SER A 393 20.20 -42.54 -3.44
CA SER A 393 21.43 -42.11 -4.10
C SER A 393 21.70 -42.99 -5.34
N ARG A 394 21.64 -42.40 -6.53
CA ARG A 394 22.21 -43.00 -7.74
C ARG A 394 23.63 -42.46 -7.89
N GLU A 395 24.59 -43.31 -7.51
CA GLU A 395 25.93 -43.30 -8.06
C GLU A 395 25.87 -43.47 -9.59
N PRO A 396 26.83 -42.90 -10.35
CA PRO A 396 26.95 -43.18 -11.77
C PRO A 396 27.43 -44.61 -12.00
N SER A 397 26.73 -45.32 -12.88
CA SER A 397 27.03 -46.68 -13.30
C SER A 397 28.41 -46.76 -13.95
N VAL A 398 29.29 -47.53 -13.32
CA VAL A 398 30.47 -48.12 -13.93
C VAL A 398 30.02 -49.09 -15.02
N VAL A 399 30.36 -48.80 -16.27
CA VAL A 399 30.45 -49.83 -17.33
C VAL A 399 31.93 -50.01 -17.64
N SER A 400 32.42 -51.20 -17.31
CA SER A 400 33.76 -51.67 -17.62
C SER A 400 33.86 -52.02 -19.10
N THR A 401 34.81 -51.43 -19.81
CA THR A 401 35.47 -52.05 -20.96
C THR A 401 36.97 -51.75 -20.93
N GLY A 402 37.77 -52.82 -20.80
CA GLY A 402 39.06 -52.99 -21.49
C GLY A 402 40.27 -52.17 -21.03
N ASN A 403 41.16 -52.83 -20.29
CA ASN A 403 42.60 -52.51 -20.21
C ASN A 403 43.23 -52.35 -21.61
N ILE A 404 43.94 -51.23 -21.88
CA ILE A 404 45.21 -51.21 -22.64
C ILE A 404 46.15 -50.15 -22.04
N PHE A 405 47.40 -50.57 -21.84
CA PHE A 405 48.56 -49.86 -21.29
C PHE A 405 48.89 -48.49 -21.92
N GLY A 406 49.42 -47.56 -21.12
CA GLY A 406 50.18 -46.40 -21.64
C GLY A 406 50.63 -45.38 -20.58
N LYS A 407 51.80 -45.60 -19.99
CA LYS A 407 52.53 -44.63 -19.13
C LYS A 407 52.80 -43.30 -19.88
N ARG A 408 52.66 -42.14 -19.21
CA ARG A 408 53.69 -41.06 -19.16
C ARG A 408 53.31 -39.86 -18.27
N LYS A 409 54.14 -39.68 -17.23
CA LYS A 409 54.73 -38.46 -16.62
C LYS A 409 53.92 -37.17 -16.44
N LEU A 410 53.86 -36.75 -15.18
CA LEU A 410 53.60 -35.40 -14.65
C LEU A 410 54.60 -34.34 -15.13
N ALA A 411 54.12 -33.10 -15.27
CA ALA A 411 54.88 -31.85 -15.10
C ALA A 411 53.97 -30.81 -14.39
N PRO A 412 54.50 -29.97 -13.47
CA PRO A 412 53.70 -29.06 -12.65
C PRO A 412 53.55 -27.64 -13.24
N ALA A 413 52.62 -26.91 -12.64
CA ALA A 413 52.15 -25.57 -12.96
C ALA A 413 53.24 -24.48 -12.96
N GLU A 414 53.09 -23.52 -13.89
CA GLU A 414 53.78 -22.22 -13.86
C GLU A 414 52.81 -21.09 -13.54
N ILE A 415 53.27 -20.23 -12.64
CA ILE A 415 52.70 -19.01 -12.11
C ILE A 415 53.03 -17.88 -13.09
N PHE A 416 52.02 -17.14 -13.58
CA PHE A 416 52.27 -15.90 -14.34
C PHE A 416 52.25 -14.69 -13.40
N THR A 417 53.42 -14.10 -13.21
CA THR A 417 53.61 -12.76 -12.63
C THR A 417 53.34 -11.68 -13.68
N VAL A 418 52.58 -10.67 -13.25
CA VAL A 418 52.32 -9.39 -13.92
C VAL A 418 53.65 -8.64 -14.15
N LYS A 419 53.80 -8.05 -15.33
CA LYS A 419 54.83 -7.05 -15.64
C LYS A 419 54.13 -5.75 -16.02
N ASP A 420 54.35 -4.73 -15.20
CA ASP A 420 54.12 -3.34 -15.53
C ASP A 420 55.14 -2.87 -16.58
N SER A 421 54.69 -2.04 -17.51
CA SER A 421 55.55 -1.06 -18.18
C SER A 421 54.69 0.00 -18.89
N HIS A 422 54.76 1.20 -18.31
CA HIS A 422 54.82 2.56 -18.90
C HIS A 422 54.08 2.89 -20.19
#